data_AF-A0A496T4K7-F1
#
_entry.id   AF-A0A496T4K7-F1
#
_cell.length_a   1.000
_cell.length_b   1.000
_cell.length_c   1.000
_cell.angle_alpha   90.00
_cell.angle_beta   90.00
_cell.angle_gamma   90.00
#
_symmetry.space_group_name_H-M   'P 1'
#
loop_
_entity.id
_entity.type
_entity.pdbx_description
1 polymer ?
#
loop_
_entity_poly.entity_id
_entity_poly.type
_entity_poly.pdbx_seq_one_letter_code
_entity_poly.pdbx_strand_id
1 'polypeptide(L)'
;MAKGCEIHVLSNTHWDREWVHSYQSKRILLVEMMDQLLEILDYDPDYKYYHLDAQTIPLEDYLAIRPENRERLKKHIQSGRLLIGPWYVLPDEFLVSGESLVRNLLRGHKVARQFGPVMKVGYTPCSWGQVSQLPQIYAGFGIDTVLFYRGINRVVAPKSEFVWEGADGTRALASR
;
A
#
# COMPACT_ATOMS: atom_id res chain seq x y z
N MET A 1 27.09 -26.60 7.98
CA MET A 1 26.28 -25.67 8.78
C MET A 1 25.14 -25.19 7.90
N ALA A 2 23.88 -25.36 8.31
CA ALA A 2 22.75 -24.82 7.55
C ALA A 2 22.87 -23.29 7.54
N LYS A 3 22.71 -22.66 6.38
CA LYS A 3 22.64 -21.18 6.30
C LYS A 3 21.45 -20.73 7.15
N GLY A 4 21.68 -19.76 8.03
CA GLY A 4 20.59 -19.09 8.74
C GLY A 4 19.61 -18.46 7.75
N CYS A 5 18.33 -18.45 8.09
CA CYS A 5 17.27 -17.83 7.31
C CYS A 5 16.70 -16.66 8.12
N GLU A 6 16.57 -15.50 7.48
CA GLU A 6 15.87 -14.35 8.05
C GLU A 6 14.41 -14.39 7.56
N ILE A 7 13.46 -14.28 8.50
CA ILE A 7 12.03 -14.28 8.20
C ILE A 7 11.48 -12.90 8.50
N HIS A 8 11.07 -12.18 7.46
CA HIS A 8 10.38 -10.90 7.60
C HIS A 8 8.87 -11.13 7.71
N VAL A 9 8.26 -10.65 8.80
CA VAL A 9 6.81 -10.69 9.00
C VAL A 9 6.26 -9.27 8.83
N LEU A 10 5.42 -9.06 7.82
CA LEU A 10 4.75 -7.79 7.58
C LEU A 10 3.27 -7.90 7.95
N SER A 11 2.86 -7.17 8.98
CA SER A 11 1.45 -7.07 9.34
C SER A 11 0.73 -6.13 8.39
N ASN A 12 -0.35 -6.63 7.79
CA ASN A 12 -1.18 -5.92 6.83
C ASN A 12 -2.61 -6.46 6.93
N THR A 13 -3.58 -5.67 6.49
CA THR A 13 -4.90 -6.18 6.13
C THR A 13 -5.26 -5.64 4.76
N HIS A 14 -5.50 -6.54 3.81
CA HIS A 14 -6.04 -6.12 2.52
C HIS A 14 -7.47 -5.63 2.71
N TRP A 15 -7.74 -4.38 2.35
CA TRP A 15 -8.97 -3.69 2.70
C TRP A 15 -9.72 -3.21 1.45
N ASP A 16 -10.58 -4.08 0.92
CA ASP A 16 -11.57 -3.69 -0.06
C ASP A 16 -12.54 -2.69 0.57
N ARG A 17 -12.53 -1.45 0.04
CA ARG A 17 -13.35 -0.34 0.55
C ARG A 17 -14.85 -0.66 0.50
N GLU A 18 -15.26 -1.41 -0.53
CA GLU A 18 -16.57 -2.03 -0.68
C GLU A 18 -16.43 -3.25 -1.59
N TRP A 19 -17.17 -4.32 -1.30
CA TRP A 19 -17.18 -5.53 -2.13
C TRP A 19 -18.42 -6.37 -1.81
N VAL A 20 -18.27 -7.50 -1.11
CA VAL A 20 -19.38 -8.37 -0.67
C VAL A 20 -20.36 -7.62 0.27
N HIS A 21 -19.85 -6.67 1.04
CA HIS A 21 -20.65 -5.81 1.91
C HIS A 21 -20.59 -4.37 1.44
N SER A 22 -21.62 -3.60 1.80
CA SER A 22 -21.70 -2.17 1.49
C SER A 22 -20.52 -1.40 2.08
N TYR A 23 -20.20 -0.27 1.45
CA TYR A 23 -19.20 0.68 1.95
C TYR A 23 -19.42 1.01 3.44
N GLN A 24 -20.65 1.28 3.89
CA GLN A 24 -20.89 1.66 5.29
C GLN A 24 -20.62 0.51 6.26
N SER A 25 -20.99 -0.72 5.88
CA SER A 25 -20.69 -1.92 6.69
C SER A 25 -19.18 -2.12 6.81
N LYS A 26 -18.44 -1.99 5.70
CA LYS A 26 -16.97 -2.04 5.71
C LYS A 26 -16.37 -0.89 6.51
N ARG A 27 -16.92 0.31 6.43
CA ARG A 27 -16.41 1.48 7.13
C ARG A 27 -16.49 1.34 8.65
N ILE A 28 -17.54 0.73 9.20
CA ILE A 28 -17.63 0.46 10.65
C ILE A 28 -16.50 -0.48 11.08
N LEU A 29 -16.29 -1.57 10.33
CA LEU A 29 -15.19 -2.51 10.60
C LEU A 29 -13.81 -1.85 10.46
N LEU A 30 -13.66 -0.91 9.52
CA LEU A 30 -12.43 -0.14 9.36
C LEU A 30 -12.15 0.68 10.62
N VAL A 31 -13.17 1.32 11.19
CA VAL A 31 -13.03 2.12 12.41
C VAL A 31 -12.61 1.23 13.59
N GLU A 32 -13.26 0.08 13.77
CA GLU A 32 -12.89 -0.86 14.84
C GLU A 32 -11.46 -1.37 14.71
N MET A 33 -11.05 -1.75 13.49
CA MET A 33 -9.69 -2.22 13.21
C MET A 33 -8.65 -1.11 13.45
N MET A 34 -8.93 0.11 13.02
CA MET A 34 -8.03 1.25 13.22
C MET A 34 -7.93 1.66 14.70
N ASP A 35 -9.03 1.61 15.45
CA ASP A 35 -9.04 1.87 16.90
C ASP A 35 -8.11 0.86 17.62
N GLN A 36 -8.26 -0.45 17.32
CA GLN A 36 -7.40 -1.49 17.87
C GLN A 36 -5.93 -1.34 17.43
N LEU A 37 -5.69 -1.02 16.17
CA LEU A 37 -4.34 -0.79 15.65
C LEU A 37 -3.65 0.36 16.39
N LEU A 38 -4.35 1.48 16.60
CA LEU A 38 -3.79 2.63 17.30
C LEU A 38 -3.48 2.32 18.77
N GLU A 39 -4.32 1.51 19.43
CA GLU A 39 -4.04 1.01 20.79
C GLU A 39 -2.76 0.15 20.80
N ILE A 40 -2.63 -0.81 19.89
CA ILE A 40 -1.43 -1.65 19.78
C ILE A 40 -0.19 -0.78 19.55
N LEU A 41 -0.25 0.17 18.61
CA LEU A 41 0.87 1.06 18.32
C LEU A 41 1.22 1.99 19.50
N ASP A 42 0.25 2.38 20.32
CA ASP A 42 0.50 3.22 21.50
C ASP A 42 1.15 2.45 22.66
N TYR A 43 0.79 1.19 22.87
CA TYR A 43 1.19 0.43 24.08
C TYR A 43 2.24 -0.66 23.85
N ASP A 44 2.34 -1.24 22.65
CA ASP A 44 3.32 -2.29 22.35
C ASP A 44 4.47 -1.73 21.49
N PRO A 45 5.65 -1.44 22.06
CA PRO A 45 6.80 -0.94 21.30
C PRO A 45 7.43 -2.00 20.38
N ASP A 46 7.19 -3.29 20.60
CA ASP A 46 7.73 -4.38 19.79
C ASP A 46 6.92 -4.60 18.50
N TYR A 47 5.69 -4.07 18.45
CA TYR A 47 4.89 -4.01 17.21
C TYR A 47 5.43 -2.93 16.25
N LYS A 48 6.46 -3.26 15.48
CA LYS A 48 7.27 -2.25 14.77
C LYS A 48 6.53 -1.56 13.62
N TYR A 49 5.86 -2.32 12.76
CA TYR A 49 5.33 -1.81 11.49
C TYR A 49 3.96 -2.40 11.19
N TYR A 50 3.04 -1.54 10.75
CA TYR A 50 1.80 -1.93 10.11
C TYR A 50 1.73 -1.33 8.71
N HIS A 51 1.44 -2.17 7.72
CA HIS A 51 1.20 -1.75 6.35
C HIS A 51 -0.29 -1.52 6.12
N LEU A 52 -0.70 -0.28 5.82
CA LEU A 52 -2.11 0.08 5.59
C LEU A 52 -2.48 -0.08 4.12
N ASP A 53 -2.27 -1.30 3.60
CA ASP A 53 -2.69 -1.76 2.27
C ASP A 53 -2.31 -0.85 1.09
N ALA A 54 -1.23 -0.09 1.23
CA ALA A 54 -0.70 0.86 0.27
C ALA A 54 -1.68 1.91 -0.27
N GLN A 55 -2.75 2.21 0.47
CA GLN A 55 -3.76 3.20 0.13
C GLN A 55 -3.90 4.24 1.25
N THR A 56 -4.18 5.49 0.89
CA THR A 56 -4.37 6.57 1.88
C THR A 56 -5.83 6.87 2.19
N ILE A 57 -6.78 6.41 1.35
CA ILE A 57 -8.21 6.63 1.59
C ILE A 57 -8.72 6.14 2.96
N PRO A 58 -8.18 5.06 3.58
CA PRO A 58 -8.65 4.64 4.90
C PRO A 58 -8.46 5.70 5.97
N LEU A 59 -7.46 6.59 5.82
CA LEU A 59 -7.24 7.71 6.75
C LEU A 59 -8.40 8.71 6.71
N GLU A 60 -8.88 9.06 5.51
CA GLU A 60 -10.01 9.98 5.35
C GLU A 60 -11.31 9.32 5.84
N ASP A 61 -11.54 8.06 5.49
CA ASP A 61 -12.74 7.31 5.89
C ASP A 61 -12.83 7.15 7.41
N TYR A 62 -11.70 6.88 8.08
CA TYR A 62 -11.59 6.78 9.53
C TYR A 62 -11.78 8.12 10.23
N LEU A 63 -11.07 9.17 9.80
CA LEU A 63 -11.11 10.49 10.44
C LEU A 63 -12.43 11.23 10.27
N ALA A 64 -13.21 10.88 9.25
CA ALA A 64 -14.57 11.38 9.14
C ALA A 64 -15.54 10.77 10.18
N ILE A 65 -15.12 9.77 10.96
CA ILE A 65 -15.84 9.22 12.12
C ILE A 65 -15.11 9.52 13.44
N ARG A 66 -13.77 9.44 13.45
CA ARG A 66 -12.89 9.66 14.62
C ARG A 66 -11.93 10.84 14.41
N PRO A 67 -12.41 12.07 14.19
CA PRO A 67 -11.54 13.22 13.88
C PRO A 67 -10.50 13.52 14.97
N GLU A 68 -10.79 13.17 16.22
CA GLU A 68 -9.92 13.33 17.39
C GLU A 68 -8.61 12.53 17.29
N ASN A 69 -8.57 11.44 16.51
CA ASN A 69 -7.40 10.58 16.39
C ASN A 69 -6.39 11.05 15.33
N ARG A 70 -6.60 12.24 14.73
CA ARG A 70 -5.71 12.79 13.69
C ARG A 70 -4.25 12.91 14.12
N GLU A 71 -4.00 13.45 15.32
CA GLU A 71 -2.63 13.62 15.81
C GLU A 71 -2.00 12.28 16.22
N ARG A 72 -2.79 11.31 16.71
CA ARG A 72 -2.32 9.94 16.97
C ARG A 72 -1.85 9.25 15.70
N LEU A 73 -2.63 9.35 14.61
CA LEU A 73 -2.23 8.84 13.29
C LEU A 73 -0.95 9.52 12.81
N LYS A 74 -0.90 10.85 12.89
CA LYS A 74 0.27 11.64 12.47
C LYS A 74 1.53 11.18 13.20
N LYS A 75 1.47 10.99 14.52
CA LYS A 75 2.58 10.48 15.35
C LYS A 75 3.11 9.13 14.83
N HIS A 76 2.23 8.16 14.58
CA HIS A 76 2.63 6.81 14.15
C HIS A 76 3.10 6.73 12.70
N ILE A 77 2.56 7.60 11.83
CA ILE A 77 3.01 7.70 10.43
C ILE A 77 4.39 8.39 10.36
N GLN A 78 4.60 9.45 11.14
CA GLN A 78 5.89 10.15 11.19
C GLN A 78 7.01 9.31 11.79
N SER A 79 6.71 8.47 12.78
CA SER A 79 7.67 7.53 13.36
C SER A 79 7.97 6.33 12.46
N GLY A 80 7.24 6.18 11.35
CA GLY A 80 7.39 5.07 10.41
C GLY A 80 6.75 3.76 10.88
N ARG A 81 5.98 3.77 11.98
CA ARG A 81 5.31 2.58 12.50
C ARG A 81 4.02 2.24 11.75
N LEU A 82 3.36 3.25 11.17
CA LEU A 82 2.22 3.07 10.28
C LEU A 82 2.60 3.50 8.84
N LEU A 83 2.71 2.52 7.94
CA LEU A 83 3.08 2.73 6.54
C LEU A 83 1.82 2.98 5.70
N ILE A 84 1.84 4.07 4.92
CA ILE A 84 0.68 4.53 4.13
C ILE A 84 1.04 4.85 2.67
N GLY A 85 0.05 4.74 1.78
CA GLY A 85 0.23 5.00 0.35
C GLY A 85 1.15 3.97 -0.33
N PRO A 86 1.57 4.19 -1.58
CA PRO A 86 1.58 5.46 -2.29
C PRO A 86 0.28 5.81 -3.02
N TRP A 87 -0.64 4.85 -3.16
CA TRP A 87 -1.90 5.07 -3.85
C TRP A 87 -2.88 5.85 -2.99
N TYR A 88 -3.84 6.54 -3.63
CA TYR A 88 -5.00 7.04 -2.90
C TYR A 88 -5.99 5.89 -2.64
N VAL A 89 -6.33 5.14 -3.69
CA VAL A 89 -7.11 3.88 -3.66
C VAL A 89 -6.38 2.80 -4.45
N LEU A 90 -6.63 1.52 -4.19
CA LEU A 90 -6.07 0.45 -5.03
C LEU A 90 -6.83 0.36 -6.37
N PRO A 91 -6.17 0.61 -7.52
CA PRO A 91 -6.85 0.58 -8.81
C PRO A 91 -6.87 -0.83 -9.42
N ASP A 92 -7.85 -1.09 -10.28
CA ASP A 92 -7.69 -2.05 -11.37
C ASP A 92 -7.07 -1.30 -12.56
N GLU A 93 -5.87 -1.71 -12.96
CA GLU A 93 -5.03 -0.92 -13.87
C GLU A 93 -5.55 -0.89 -15.32
N PHE A 94 -6.33 -1.90 -15.74
CA PHE A 94 -6.84 -1.97 -17.12
C PHE A 94 -8.22 -1.34 -17.28
N LEU A 95 -8.96 -1.13 -16.18
CA LEU A 95 -10.31 -0.56 -16.20
C LEU A 95 -10.33 0.96 -16.03
N VAL A 96 -9.19 1.58 -15.74
CA VAL A 96 -9.06 3.03 -15.57
C VAL A 96 -8.12 3.62 -16.63
N SER A 97 -8.24 4.91 -16.88
CA SER A 97 -7.32 5.60 -17.79
C SER A 97 -5.91 5.69 -17.21
N GLY A 98 -4.89 5.78 -18.07
CA GLY A 98 -3.52 6.00 -17.61
C GLY A 98 -3.36 7.29 -16.79
N GLU A 99 -4.09 8.34 -17.16
CA GLU A 99 -4.15 9.59 -16.38
C GLU A 99 -4.76 9.35 -14.99
N SER A 100 -5.79 8.49 -14.88
CA SER A 100 -6.38 8.13 -13.59
C SER A 100 -5.36 7.45 -12.66
N LEU A 101 -4.47 6.61 -13.18
CA LEU A 101 -3.37 6.00 -12.39
C LEU A 101 -2.42 7.08 -11.84
N VAL A 102 -1.97 8.00 -12.71
CA VAL A 102 -1.09 9.10 -12.30
C VAL A 102 -1.77 10.00 -11.26
N ARG A 103 -3.04 10.35 -11.46
CA ARG A 103 -3.83 11.15 -10.51
C ARG A 103 -4.04 10.43 -9.19
N ASN A 104 -4.21 9.11 -9.20
CA ASN A 104 -4.35 8.29 -8.01
C ASN A 104 -3.07 8.36 -7.14
N LEU A 105 -1.89 8.23 -7.74
CA LEU A 105 -0.60 8.41 -7.03
C LEU A 105 -0.40 9.86 -6.56
N LEU A 106 -0.73 10.85 -7.39
CA LEU A 106 -0.64 12.26 -6.99
C LEU A 106 -1.52 12.56 -5.77
N ARG A 107 -2.76 12.05 -5.78
CA ARG A 107 -3.68 12.21 -4.65
C ARG A 107 -3.18 11.46 -3.42
N GLY A 108 -2.68 10.24 -3.56
CA GLY A 108 -2.14 9.44 -2.46
C GLY A 108 -0.99 10.18 -1.77
N HIS A 109 -0.03 10.68 -2.55
CA HIS A 109 1.05 11.50 -2.02
C HIS A 109 0.55 12.80 -1.36
N LYS A 110 -0.45 13.47 -1.93
CA LYS A 110 -1.02 14.71 -1.36
C LYS A 110 -1.69 14.45 -0.01
N VAL A 111 -2.42 13.35 0.15
CA VAL A 111 -3.07 12.98 1.40
C VAL A 111 -2.03 12.57 2.43
N ALA A 112 -1.12 11.65 2.07
CA ALA A 112 -0.09 11.16 2.98
C ALA A 112 0.80 12.27 3.55
N ARG A 113 1.19 13.27 2.74
CA ARG A 113 2.00 14.42 3.19
C ARG A 113 1.36 15.25 4.31
N GLN A 114 0.05 15.17 4.51
CA GLN A 114 -0.62 15.84 5.64
C GLN A 114 -0.34 15.15 6.98
N PHE A 115 0.04 13.87 6.94
CA PHE A 115 0.33 13.02 8.09
C PHE A 115 1.83 12.77 8.26
N GLY A 116 2.55 12.47 7.18
CA GLY A 116 3.98 12.18 7.26
C GLY A 116 4.57 11.62 5.95
N PRO A 117 5.63 10.81 6.03
CA PRO A 117 6.27 10.23 4.86
C PRO A 117 5.32 9.26 4.13
N VAL A 118 5.49 9.16 2.82
CA VAL A 118 4.75 8.24 1.95
C VAL A 118 5.62 7.01 1.71
N MET A 119 5.05 5.82 1.82
CA MET A 119 5.78 4.60 1.49
C MET A 119 6.19 4.60 0.01
N LYS A 120 7.46 4.28 -0.26
CA LYS A 120 8.04 4.25 -1.62
C LYS A 120 8.09 2.84 -2.20
N VAL A 121 6.99 2.11 -2.02
CA VAL A 121 6.81 0.75 -2.53
C VAL A 121 5.48 0.71 -3.28
N GLY A 122 5.52 0.36 -4.55
CA GLY A 122 4.32 0.16 -5.36
C GLY A 122 3.69 -1.16 -4.98
N TYR A 123 2.53 -1.17 -4.35
CA TYR A 123 1.84 -2.41 -3.98
C TYR A 123 0.45 -2.43 -4.61
N THR A 124 0.24 -3.41 -5.49
CA THR A 124 -0.97 -3.54 -6.35
C THR A 124 -1.54 -4.96 -6.23
N PRO A 125 -2.05 -5.35 -5.05
CA PRO A 125 -2.58 -6.69 -4.83
C PRO A 125 -3.90 -6.94 -5.57
N CYS A 126 -4.64 -5.87 -5.87
CA CYS A 126 -6.03 -5.93 -6.32
C CYS A 126 -6.17 -5.99 -7.85
N SER A 127 -5.16 -5.54 -8.61
CA SER A 127 -5.27 -5.45 -10.07
C SER A 127 -5.18 -6.82 -10.73
N TRP A 128 -6.01 -7.05 -11.75
CA TRP A 128 -6.16 -8.35 -12.44
C TRP A 128 -5.13 -8.50 -13.56
N GLY A 129 -3.86 -8.25 -13.20
CA GLY A 129 -2.74 -8.04 -14.10
C GLY A 129 -2.16 -6.64 -13.91
N GLN A 130 -1.02 -6.37 -14.55
CA GLN A 130 -0.30 -5.12 -14.37
C GLN A 130 -0.03 -4.48 -15.74
N VAL A 131 -0.22 -3.17 -15.87
CA VAL A 131 0.08 -2.46 -17.12
C VAL A 131 1.59 -2.37 -17.32
N SER A 132 2.06 -2.53 -18.56
CA SER A 132 3.50 -2.58 -18.89
C SER A 132 4.25 -1.29 -18.54
N GLN A 133 3.56 -0.15 -18.44
CA GLN A 133 4.16 1.14 -18.11
C GLN A 133 4.26 1.41 -16.61
N LEU A 134 3.84 0.48 -15.75
CA LEU A 134 3.84 0.72 -14.31
C LEU A 134 5.25 1.02 -13.73
N PRO A 135 6.36 0.37 -14.18
CA PRO A 135 7.71 0.76 -13.77
C PRO A 135 8.03 2.22 -14.11
N GLN A 136 7.66 2.69 -15.31
CA GLN A 136 7.85 4.08 -15.74
C GLN A 136 7.03 5.04 -14.86
N ILE A 137 5.76 4.74 -14.64
CA ILE A 137 4.87 5.57 -13.82
C ILE A 137 5.44 5.68 -12.40
N TYR A 138 5.79 4.56 -11.76
CA TYR A 138 6.33 4.54 -10.40
C TYR A 138 7.66 5.29 -10.28
N ALA A 139 8.56 5.17 -11.26
CA ALA A 139 9.82 5.91 -11.27
C ALA A 139 9.59 7.44 -11.20
N GLY A 140 8.54 7.95 -11.86
CA GLY A 140 8.12 9.36 -11.78
C GLY A 140 7.72 9.82 -10.38
N PHE A 141 7.39 8.90 -9.48
CA PHE A 141 7.09 9.16 -8.06
C PHE A 141 8.23 8.75 -7.12
N GLY A 142 9.39 8.37 -7.65
CA GLY A 142 10.53 7.89 -6.87
C GLY A 142 10.25 6.55 -6.19
N ILE A 143 9.51 5.66 -6.89
CA ILE A 143 9.23 4.29 -6.46
C ILE A 143 9.96 3.37 -7.43
N ASP A 144 10.85 2.53 -6.90
CA ASP A 144 11.68 1.60 -7.67
C ASP A 144 11.40 0.13 -7.32
N THR A 145 10.55 -0.11 -6.33
CA THR A 145 10.22 -1.43 -5.81
C THR A 145 8.72 -1.67 -5.91
N VAL A 146 8.33 -2.80 -6.49
CA VAL A 146 6.94 -3.14 -6.80
C VAL A 146 6.59 -4.53 -6.28
N LEU A 147 5.44 -4.66 -5.62
CA LEU A 147 4.90 -5.91 -5.11
C LEU A 147 3.50 -6.14 -5.70
N PHE A 148 3.28 -7.32 -6.28
CA PHE A 148 1.99 -7.69 -6.86
C PHE A 148 1.79 -9.21 -6.85
N TYR A 149 0.54 -9.67 -6.96
CA TYR A 149 0.22 -11.09 -6.81
C TYR A 149 -0.09 -11.81 -8.12
N ARG A 150 -0.51 -11.08 -9.15
CA ARG A 150 -1.11 -11.65 -10.37
C ARG A 150 -0.30 -11.32 -11.61
N GLY A 151 -0.24 -12.26 -12.54
CA GLY A 151 0.31 -12.05 -13.89
C GLY A 151 1.59 -12.82 -14.21
N ILE A 152 2.40 -13.21 -13.22
CA ILE A 152 3.66 -13.95 -13.43
C ILE A 152 3.68 -15.22 -12.60
N ASN A 153 4.19 -16.33 -13.15
CA ASN A 153 4.34 -17.61 -12.45
C ASN A 153 5.81 -18.03 -12.31
N ARG A 154 6.07 -19.15 -11.62
CA ARG A 154 7.43 -19.68 -11.40
C ARG A 154 8.12 -20.19 -12.67
N VAL A 155 7.38 -20.43 -13.76
CA VAL A 155 7.96 -20.82 -15.05
C VAL A 155 8.64 -19.62 -15.70
N VAL A 156 7.98 -18.46 -15.66
CA VAL A 156 8.51 -17.20 -16.23
C VAL A 156 9.52 -16.53 -15.30
N ALA A 157 9.25 -16.50 -13.99
CA ALA A 157 10.14 -15.95 -12.98
C ALA A 157 10.36 -16.98 -11.85
N PRO A 158 11.45 -17.78 -11.92
CA PRO A 158 11.73 -18.85 -10.96
C PRO A 158 11.90 -18.38 -9.51
N LYS A 159 12.38 -17.15 -9.33
CA LYS A 159 12.49 -16.48 -8.02
C LYS A 159 11.27 -15.59 -7.77
N SER A 160 11.00 -15.28 -6.51
CA SER A 160 9.96 -14.31 -6.15
C SER A 160 10.38 -12.90 -6.58
N GLU A 161 11.66 -12.57 -6.46
CA GLU A 161 12.22 -11.29 -6.85
C GLU A 161 12.82 -11.35 -8.26
N PHE A 162 12.51 -10.35 -9.08
CA PHE A 162 13.02 -10.20 -10.44
C PHE A 162 13.03 -8.74 -10.85
N VAL A 163 13.77 -8.42 -11.91
CA VAL A 163 13.76 -7.08 -12.50
C VAL A 163 12.60 -7.01 -13.49
N TRP A 164 11.68 -6.08 -13.27
CA TRP A 164 10.62 -5.77 -14.22
C TRP A 164 11.04 -4.56 -15.07
N GLU A 165 11.19 -4.79 -16.38
CA GLU A 165 11.42 -3.76 -17.38
C GLU A 165 10.09 -3.33 -18.02
N GLY A 166 9.80 -2.03 -17.96
CA GLY A 166 8.65 -1.40 -18.59
C GLY A 166 8.82 -1.26 -20.10
N ALA A 167 7.74 -0.87 -20.80
CA ALA A 167 7.76 -0.77 -22.26
C ALA A 167 8.72 0.30 -22.80
N ASP A 168 9.10 1.28 -21.96
CA ASP A 168 10.08 2.32 -22.25
C ASP A 168 11.52 1.96 -21.84
N GLY A 169 11.74 0.76 -21.28
CA GLY A 169 13.03 0.32 -20.76
C GLY A 169 13.30 0.71 -19.29
N THR A 170 12.38 1.43 -18.63
CA THR A 170 12.51 1.73 -17.19
C THR A 170 12.45 0.44 -16.38
N ARG A 171 13.30 0.30 -15.37
CA ARG A 171 13.40 -0.92 -14.55
C ARG A 171 12.98 -0.68 -13.11
N ALA A 172 12.30 -1.65 -12.53
CA ALA A 172 11.96 -1.71 -11.11
C ALA A 172 12.27 -3.10 -10.54
N LEU A 173 12.60 -3.17 -9.25
CA LEU A 173 12.65 -4.43 -8.51
C LEU A 173 11.22 -4.88 -8.25
N ALA A 174 10.82 -6.02 -8.80
CA ALA A 174 9.52 -6.61 -8.58
C ALA A 174 9.62 -7.82 -7.63
N SER A 175 8.61 -8.01 -6.80
CA SER A 175 8.45 -9.19 -5.96
C SER A 175 7.01 -9.74 -6.05
N ARG A 176 6.91 -11.07 -6.14
CA ARG A 176 5.66 -11.84 -6.15
C ARG A 176 5.58 -12.84 -5.00
#